data_AF-A0A522L6X6-F1
#
_entry.id   AF-A0A522L6X6-F1
#
_cell.length_a   1.000
_cell.length_b   1.000
_cell.length_c   1.000
_cell.angle_alpha   90.00
_cell.angle_beta   90.00
_cell.angle_gamma   90.00
#
_symmetry.space_group_name_H-M   'P 1'
#
loop_
_entity.id
_entity.type
_entity.pdbx_description
1 polymer ?
#
loop_
_entity_poly.entity_id
_entity_poly.type
_entity_poly.pdbx_seq_one_letter_code
_entity_poly.pdbx_strand_id
1 'polypeptide(L)'
;MALVVALILLVLITLVGLAAVRGTIMQQRMASNLYDRQVAFQSTEAAIRAAAALLPTSPAIIWHNCQAGGVVCLPNPFNDPALPPGAIHTVATGTGTGGYTASGAATGQPQYVVENMGNWVNQQTNVGFGNTANSRNYGVQGSAGTTVYYRITARSGDPAVVGDRSVVTIQAVIKQG
;
A
#
# COMPACT_ATOMS: atom_id res chain seq x y z
N MET A 1 66.98 11.50 0.25
CA MET A 1 66.14 11.38 1.45
C MET A 1 64.81 12.15 1.33
N ALA A 2 64.80 13.43 0.90
CA ALA A 2 63.57 14.24 0.81
C ALA A 2 62.46 13.67 -0.11
N LEU A 3 62.82 13.09 -1.28
CA LEU A 3 61.86 12.46 -2.19
C LEU A 3 61.11 11.28 -1.55
N VAL A 4 61.79 10.49 -0.71
CA VAL A 4 61.20 9.32 -0.04
C VAL A 4 60.17 9.77 1.00
N VAL A 5 60.48 10.82 1.77
CA VAL A 5 59.56 11.39 2.75
C VAL A 5 58.33 12.00 2.07
N ALA A 6 58.51 12.73 0.96
CA ALA A 6 57.41 13.28 0.18
C ALA A 6 56.46 12.21 -0.37
N LEU A 7 57.01 11.09 -0.88
CA LEU A 7 56.21 9.96 -1.35
C LEU A 7 55.43 9.28 -0.23
N ILE A 8 56.04 9.08 0.94
CA ILE A 8 55.36 8.48 2.09
C ILE A 8 54.19 9.36 2.56
N LEU A 9 54.40 10.67 2.68
CA LEU A 9 53.34 11.60 3.08
C LEU A 9 52.18 11.63 2.06
N LEU A 10 52.50 11.61 0.77
CA LEU A 10 51.49 11.56 -0.28
C LEU A 10 50.65 10.28 -0.17
N VAL A 11 51.28 9.12 0.02
CA VAL A 11 50.57 7.85 0.21
C VAL A 11 49.68 7.88 1.45
N LEU A 12 50.17 8.39 2.58
CA LEU A 12 49.37 8.49 3.81
C LEU A 12 48.12 9.35 3.61
N ILE A 13 48.25 10.51 2.94
CA ILE A 13 47.12 11.38 2.64
C ILE A 13 46.12 10.69 1.71
N THR A 14 46.60 9.96 0.69
CA THR A 14 45.70 9.23 -0.23
C THR A 14 44.94 8.11 0.48
N LEU A 15 45.56 7.39 1.42
CA LEU A 15 44.90 6.33 2.19
C LEU A 15 43.82 6.88 3.13
N VAL A 16 44.09 8.01 3.79
CA VAL A 16 43.10 8.70 4.62
C VAL A 16 41.94 9.22 3.76
N GLY A 17 42.25 9.79 2.59
CA GLY A 17 41.25 10.21 1.61
C GLY A 17 40.35 9.06 1.14
N LEU A 18 40.94 7.91 0.80
CA LEU A 18 40.18 6.74 0.36
C LEU A 18 39.31 6.15 1.48
N ALA A 19 39.81 6.12 2.72
CA ALA A 19 39.04 5.67 3.88
C ALA A 19 37.80 6.53 4.11
N ALA A 20 37.93 7.86 3.99
CA ALA A 20 36.79 8.79 4.08
C ALA A 20 35.75 8.56 2.97
N VAL A 21 36.20 8.33 1.72
CA VAL A 21 35.32 8.05 0.57
C VAL A 21 34.54 6.74 0.74
N ARG A 22 35.13 5.71 1.33
CA ARG A 22 34.41 4.46 1.62
C ARG A 22 33.24 4.69 2.57
N GLY A 23 33.40 5.57 3.56
CA GLY A 23 32.33 5.95 4.48
C GLY A 23 31.17 6.65 3.77
N THR A 24 31.48 7.62 2.90
CA THR A 24 30.45 8.37 2.16
C THR A 24 29.70 7.49 1.16
N ILE A 25 30.37 6.55 0.48
CA ILE A 25 29.71 5.58 -0.42
C ILE A 25 28.70 4.72 0.34
N MET A 26 29.03 4.25 1.54
CA MET A 26 28.10 3.44 2.33
C MET A 26 26.87 4.25 2.75
N GLN A 27 27.07 5.49 3.20
CA GLN A 27 25.98 6.41 3.53
C GLN A 27 25.10 6.71 2.30
N GLN A 28 25.69 6.90 1.12
CA GLN A 28 24.95 7.13 -0.12
C GLN A 28 24.10 5.92 -0.51
N ARG A 29 24.62 4.69 -0.37
CA ARG A 29 23.84 3.46 -0.63
C ARG A 29 22.66 3.34 0.34
N MET A 30 22.86 3.62 1.62
CA MET A 30 21.76 3.64 2.60
C MET A 30 20.72 4.71 2.25
N ALA A 31 21.14 5.92 1.90
CA ALA A 31 20.23 6.99 1.49
C ALA A 31 19.44 6.61 0.22
N SER A 32 20.09 5.99 -0.77
CA SER A 32 19.44 5.50 -1.98
C SER A 32 18.38 4.43 -1.67
N ASN A 33 18.70 3.47 -0.80
CA ASN A 33 17.76 2.42 -0.40
C ASN A 33 16.55 2.99 0.37
N LEU A 34 16.78 3.99 1.22
CA LEU A 34 15.70 4.69 1.94
C LEU A 34 14.81 5.47 0.97
N TYR A 35 15.41 6.18 0.02
CA TYR A 35 14.69 6.93 -1.00
C TYR A 35 13.83 6.00 -1.88
N ASP A 36 14.39 4.87 -2.34
CA ASP A 36 13.66 3.87 -3.12
C ASP A 36 12.43 3.34 -2.38
N ARG A 37 12.58 3.05 -1.09
CA ARG A 37 11.45 2.63 -0.24
C ARG A 37 10.40 3.74 -0.13
N GLN A 38 10.81 4.98 0.08
CA GLN A 38 9.87 6.11 0.18
C GLN A 38 9.07 6.32 -1.11
N VAL A 39 9.72 6.22 -2.28
CA VAL A 39 9.02 6.28 -3.57
C VAL A 39 8.02 5.12 -3.70
N ALA A 40 8.43 3.90 -3.35
CA ALA A 40 7.54 2.74 -3.36
C ALA A 40 6.33 2.92 -2.43
N PHE A 41 6.52 3.49 -1.23
CA PHE A 41 5.42 3.82 -0.31
C PHE A 41 4.46 4.85 -0.92
N GLN A 42 4.97 5.93 -1.51
CA GLN A 42 4.14 6.95 -2.16
C GLN A 42 3.32 6.38 -3.32
N SER A 43 3.91 5.53 -4.16
CA SER A 43 3.18 4.85 -5.24
C SER A 43 2.09 3.93 -4.69
N THR A 44 2.37 3.21 -3.61
CA THR A 44 1.39 2.32 -2.98
C THR A 44 0.22 3.11 -2.35
N GLU A 45 0.51 4.23 -1.69
CA GLU A 45 -0.52 5.13 -1.14
C GLU A 45 -1.39 5.71 -2.25
N ALA A 46 -0.77 6.11 -3.38
CA ALA A 46 -1.51 6.59 -4.55
C ALA A 46 -2.45 5.51 -5.11
N ALA A 47 -2.04 4.24 -5.13
CA ALA A 47 -2.91 3.14 -5.55
C ALA A 47 -4.11 2.95 -4.62
N ILE A 48 -3.94 3.06 -3.30
CA ILE A 48 -5.07 2.99 -2.38
C ILE A 48 -6.04 4.15 -2.61
N ARG A 49 -5.54 5.37 -2.78
CA ARG A 49 -6.37 6.54 -3.07
C ARG A 49 -7.13 6.38 -4.40
N ALA A 50 -6.43 5.89 -5.43
CA ALA A 50 -7.02 5.63 -6.75
C ALA A 50 -8.14 4.58 -6.67
N ALA A 51 -7.87 3.44 -6.04
CA ALA A 51 -8.85 2.38 -5.85
C ALA A 51 -10.05 2.84 -5.01
N ALA A 52 -9.81 3.57 -3.92
CA ALA A 52 -10.87 4.11 -3.07
C ALA A 52 -11.79 5.08 -3.82
N ALA A 53 -11.23 5.91 -4.71
CA ALA A 53 -12.01 6.82 -5.55
C ALA A 53 -12.87 6.10 -6.61
N LEU A 54 -12.48 4.88 -7.02
CA LEU A 54 -13.20 4.06 -7.98
C LEU A 54 -14.30 3.19 -7.33
N LEU A 55 -14.18 2.86 -6.04
CA LEU A 55 -15.16 2.02 -5.32
C LEU A 55 -16.63 2.42 -5.55
N PRO A 56 -17.03 3.72 -5.55
CA PRO A 56 -18.44 4.09 -5.70
C PRO A 56 -18.98 3.92 -7.12
N THR A 57 -18.12 3.99 -8.15
CA THR A 57 -18.54 4.04 -9.56
C THR A 57 -18.20 2.77 -10.33
N SER A 58 -17.29 1.94 -9.81
CA SER A 58 -16.69 0.82 -10.53
C SER A 58 -16.72 -0.45 -9.68
N PRO A 59 -17.89 -1.08 -9.45
CA PRO A 59 -17.99 -2.29 -8.63
C PRO A 59 -17.21 -3.49 -9.22
N ALA A 60 -16.89 -3.46 -10.51
CA ALA A 60 -16.11 -4.49 -11.19
C ALA A 60 -14.66 -4.62 -10.70
N ILE A 61 -14.14 -3.64 -9.94
CA ILE A 61 -12.79 -3.74 -9.34
C ILE A 61 -12.77 -4.61 -8.09
N ILE A 62 -13.94 -4.97 -7.55
CA ILE A 62 -14.08 -5.79 -6.36
C ILE A 62 -13.95 -7.25 -6.77
N TRP A 63 -12.90 -7.91 -6.32
CA TRP A 63 -12.63 -9.29 -6.70
C TRP A 63 -13.50 -10.30 -5.94
N HIS A 64 -13.54 -10.24 -4.60
CA HIS A 64 -14.29 -11.21 -3.83
C HIS A 64 -15.05 -10.62 -2.64
N ASN A 65 -15.98 -11.42 -2.09
CA ASN A 65 -16.72 -11.12 -0.87
C ASN A 65 -16.29 -12.01 0.31
N CYS A 66 -15.59 -11.43 1.28
CA CYS A 66 -15.12 -12.08 2.51
C CYS A 66 -16.21 -12.47 3.49
N GLN A 67 -17.42 -11.91 3.35
CA GLN A 67 -18.53 -12.24 4.24
C GLN A 67 -19.28 -13.49 3.75
N ALA A 68 -19.06 -13.93 2.51
CA ALA A 68 -19.69 -15.12 1.98
C ALA A 68 -19.17 -16.38 2.72
N GLY A 69 -20.09 -17.24 3.15
CA GLY A 69 -19.75 -18.48 3.85
C GLY A 69 -18.86 -19.38 2.99
N GLY A 70 -17.78 -19.91 3.59
CA GLY A 70 -16.82 -20.78 2.90
C GLY A 70 -15.75 -20.05 2.08
N VAL A 71 -15.75 -18.71 2.05
CA VAL A 71 -14.68 -17.91 1.44
C VAL A 71 -13.60 -17.62 2.49
N VAL A 72 -12.34 -17.84 2.12
CA VAL A 72 -11.18 -17.51 2.95
C VAL A 72 -10.46 -16.33 2.34
N CYS A 73 -10.36 -15.23 3.08
CA CYS A 73 -9.56 -14.07 2.66
C CYS A 73 -8.24 -14.10 3.39
N LEU A 74 -7.16 -14.38 2.67
CA LEU A 74 -5.83 -14.29 3.24
C LEU A 74 -5.53 -12.85 3.66
N PRO A 75 -4.66 -12.63 4.68
CA PRO A 75 -4.24 -11.29 5.04
C PRO A 75 -3.62 -10.53 3.87
N ASN A 76 -2.89 -11.21 2.98
CA ASN A 76 -2.39 -10.60 1.74
C ASN A 76 -2.99 -11.32 0.52
N PRO A 77 -3.91 -10.69 -0.23
CA PRO A 77 -4.52 -11.33 -1.40
C PRO A 77 -3.52 -11.63 -2.51
N PHE A 78 -2.40 -10.90 -2.61
CA PHE A 78 -1.36 -11.19 -3.62
C PHE A 78 -0.68 -12.54 -3.43
N ASN A 79 -0.83 -13.16 -2.26
CA ASN A 79 -0.32 -14.50 -1.95
C ASN A 79 -1.41 -15.57 -2.08
N ASP A 80 -2.63 -15.20 -2.47
CA ASP A 80 -3.74 -16.13 -2.61
C ASP A 80 -3.62 -16.91 -3.93
N PRO A 81 -3.49 -18.24 -3.90
CA PRO A 81 -3.44 -19.05 -5.12
C PRO A 81 -4.75 -19.03 -5.92
N ALA A 82 -5.87 -18.65 -5.30
CA ALA A 82 -7.16 -18.48 -5.96
C ALA A 82 -7.35 -17.08 -6.56
N LEU A 83 -6.39 -16.16 -6.42
CA LEU A 83 -6.46 -14.82 -7.01
C LEU A 83 -6.38 -14.92 -8.55
N PRO A 84 -7.46 -14.58 -9.28
CA PRO A 84 -7.42 -14.60 -10.73
C PRO A 84 -6.60 -13.42 -11.26
N PRO A 85 -5.93 -13.55 -12.42
CA PRO A 85 -5.12 -12.46 -12.98
C PRO A 85 -5.88 -11.14 -13.16
N GLY A 86 -7.18 -11.20 -13.46
CA GLY A 86 -8.04 -10.02 -13.65
C GLY A 86 -8.40 -9.27 -12.36
N ALA A 87 -8.11 -9.83 -11.18
CA ALA A 87 -8.35 -9.17 -9.89
C ALA A 87 -7.20 -8.25 -9.46
N ILE A 88 -6.03 -8.37 -10.09
CA ILE A 88 -4.90 -7.47 -9.87
C ILE A 88 -5.04 -6.30 -10.84
N HIS A 89 -5.42 -5.14 -10.32
CA HIS A 89 -5.58 -3.94 -11.12
C HIS A 89 -4.31 -3.10 -11.08
N THR A 90 -3.73 -2.83 -12.25
CA THR A 90 -2.70 -1.80 -12.40
C THR A 90 -3.36 -0.43 -12.47
N VAL A 91 -2.88 0.52 -11.67
CA VAL A 91 -3.45 1.87 -11.64
C VAL A 91 -3.29 2.54 -13.00
N ALA A 92 -4.39 3.10 -13.51
CA ALA A 92 -4.41 3.80 -14.79
C ALA A 92 -3.51 5.05 -14.73
N THR A 93 -2.76 5.30 -15.79
CA THR A 93 -1.96 6.52 -15.92
C THR A 93 -2.87 7.73 -16.12
N GLY A 94 -2.61 8.83 -15.42
CA GLY A 94 -3.33 10.08 -15.60
C GLY A 94 -3.63 10.81 -14.29
N THR A 95 -4.39 11.90 -14.42
CA THR A 95 -4.81 12.77 -13.30
C THR A 95 -6.31 12.69 -13.00
N GLY A 96 -7.06 11.88 -13.77
CA GLY A 96 -8.49 11.66 -13.57
C GLY A 96 -8.78 10.78 -12.35
N THR A 97 -10.08 10.56 -12.06
CA THR A 97 -10.51 9.68 -10.97
C THR A 97 -9.94 8.28 -11.12
N GLY A 98 -9.26 7.77 -10.09
CA GLY A 98 -8.60 6.47 -10.14
C GLY A 98 -7.31 6.45 -10.96
N GLY A 99 -6.85 7.61 -11.44
CA GLY A 99 -5.60 7.79 -12.16
C GLY A 99 -4.45 8.19 -11.24
N TYR A 100 -3.27 7.66 -11.53
CA TYR A 100 -2.01 8.12 -10.97
C TYR A 100 -0.91 7.84 -11.99
N THR A 101 0.00 8.79 -12.20
CA THR A 101 1.18 8.56 -13.05
C THR A 101 2.40 8.44 -12.15
N ALA A 102 3.00 7.25 -12.11
CA ALA A 102 4.24 7.03 -11.40
C ALA A 102 5.37 7.96 -11.87
N SER A 103 6.17 8.44 -10.92
CA SER A 103 7.38 9.20 -11.19
C SER A 103 8.41 8.33 -11.92
N GLY A 104 9.31 8.94 -12.70
CA GLY A 104 10.46 8.24 -13.30
C GLY A 104 11.41 7.61 -12.28
N ALA A 105 11.30 7.96 -10.99
CA ALA A 105 12.03 7.30 -9.91
C ALA A 105 11.39 5.97 -9.47
N ALA A 106 10.11 5.74 -9.77
CA ALA A 106 9.41 4.49 -9.48
C ALA A 106 9.72 3.43 -10.54
N THR A 107 9.64 2.15 -10.17
CA THR A 107 9.89 1.02 -11.09
C THR A 107 8.75 0.71 -12.04
N GLY A 108 7.55 1.24 -11.77
CA GLY A 108 6.37 1.00 -12.57
C GLY A 108 5.13 1.56 -11.90
N GLN A 109 3.99 1.29 -12.53
CA GLN A 109 2.69 1.64 -11.96
C GLN A 109 2.36 0.73 -10.79
N PRO A 110 1.81 1.30 -9.71
CA PRO A 110 1.38 0.51 -8.57
C PRO A 110 0.13 -0.30 -8.93
N GLN A 111 -0.10 -1.36 -8.15
CA GLN A 111 -1.19 -2.31 -8.36
C GLN A 111 -2.03 -2.44 -7.09
N TYR A 112 -3.30 -2.80 -7.23
CA TYR A 112 -4.19 -3.04 -6.09
C TYR A 112 -5.15 -4.21 -6.33
N VAL A 113 -5.61 -4.79 -5.24
CA VAL A 113 -6.71 -5.76 -5.17
C VAL A 113 -7.72 -5.24 -4.17
N VAL A 114 -9.01 -5.34 -4.51
CA VAL A 114 -10.11 -4.94 -3.64
C VAL A 114 -10.91 -6.15 -3.21
N GLU A 115 -11.11 -6.30 -1.91
CA GLU A 115 -11.95 -7.32 -1.30
C GLU A 115 -13.08 -6.65 -0.53
N ASN A 116 -14.31 -7.16 -0.68
CA ASN A 116 -15.44 -6.74 0.13
C ASN A 116 -15.38 -7.47 1.47
N MET A 117 -15.18 -6.73 2.56
CA MET A 117 -15.10 -7.25 3.93
C MET A 117 -16.46 -7.45 4.59
N GLY A 118 -17.54 -7.11 3.89
CA GLY A 118 -18.90 -7.27 4.35
C GLY A 118 -19.51 -6.04 4.99
N ASN A 119 -20.75 -6.21 5.42
CA ASN A 119 -21.55 -5.24 6.16
C ASN A 119 -21.25 -5.35 7.65
N TRP A 120 -20.71 -4.28 8.22
CA TRP A 120 -20.46 -4.17 9.65
C TRP A 120 -21.31 -3.07 10.26
N VAL A 121 -21.58 -3.20 11.56
CA VAL A 121 -22.38 -2.22 12.30
C VAL A 121 -21.74 -0.83 12.22
N ASN A 122 -22.51 0.14 11.74
CA ASN A 122 -22.12 1.53 11.72
C ASN A 122 -22.56 2.17 13.04
N GLN A 123 -21.60 2.36 13.94
CA GLN A 123 -21.83 2.93 15.27
C GLN A 123 -22.25 4.40 15.22
N GLN A 124 -22.09 5.08 14.07
CA GLN A 124 -22.53 6.47 13.89
C GLN A 124 -24.00 6.58 13.47
N THR A 125 -24.61 5.50 12.99
CA THR A 125 -26.06 5.47 12.69
C THR A 125 -26.84 4.99 13.91
N ASN A 126 -27.18 5.93 14.79
CA ASN A 126 -28.15 5.70 15.86
C ASN A 126 -29.56 5.79 15.28
N VAL A 127 -30.28 4.65 15.23
CA VAL A 127 -31.67 4.62 14.75
C VAL A 127 -32.69 5.12 15.79
N GLY A 128 -32.21 5.61 16.94
CA GLY A 128 -33.07 6.11 18.01
C GLY A 128 -33.90 5.01 18.68
N PHE A 129 -33.51 3.74 18.56
CA PHE A 129 -34.28 2.61 19.09
C PHE A 129 -34.61 2.79 20.58
N GLY A 130 -33.64 3.24 21.39
CA GLY A 130 -33.84 3.52 22.82
C GLY A 130 -34.88 4.61 23.14
N ASN A 131 -35.28 5.42 22.15
CA ASN A 131 -36.32 6.44 22.28
C ASN A 131 -37.71 5.93 21.84
N THR A 132 -37.81 4.66 21.42
CA THR A 132 -39.08 4.06 20.97
C THR A 132 -39.75 3.29 22.11
N ALA A 133 -41.09 3.23 22.10
CA ALA A 133 -41.85 2.42 23.05
C ALA A 133 -41.47 0.92 22.98
N ASN A 134 -41.05 0.46 21.80
CA ASN A 134 -40.65 -0.93 21.55
C ASN A 134 -39.34 -1.32 22.24
N SER A 135 -38.49 -0.36 22.64
CA SER A 135 -37.23 -0.63 23.35
C SER A 135 -37.41 -1.22 24.75
N ARG A 136 -38.63 -1.15 25.31
CA ARG A 136 -38.96 -1.72 26.62
C ARG A 136 -39.61 -3.11 26.53
N ASN A 137 -39.86 -3.63 25.33
CA ASN A 137 -40.39 -4.97 25.16
C ASN A 137 -39.29 -6.02 25.38
N TYR A 138 -39.61 -7.06 26.16
CA TYR A 138 -38.71 -8.17 26.42
C TYR A 138 -38.38 -8.91 25.12
N GLY A 139 -37.08 -9.14 24.86
CA GLY A 139 -36.59 -9.86 23.68
C GLY A 139 -36.47 -9.03 22.40
N VAL A 140 -36.76 -7.72 22.42
CA VAL A 140 -36.64 -6.85 21.25
C VAL A 140 -35.28 -6.14 21.24
N GLN A 141 -34.59 -6.19 20.10
CA GLN A 141 -33.32 -5.49 19.88
C GLN A 141 -33.48 -4.45 18.77
N GLY A 142 -32.80 -3.31 18.92
CA GLY A 142 -32.77 -2.27 17.89
C GLY A 142 -31.90 -2.65 16.71
N SER A 143 -32.31 -2.27 15.50
CA SER A 143 -31.47 -2.44 14.33
C SER A 143 -30.39 -1.36 14.29
N ALA A 144 -29.11 -1.72 14.25
CA ALA A 144 -28.07 -0.77 13.88
C ALA A 144 -28.04 -0.61 12.36
N GLY A 145 -27.77 0.61 11.86
CA GLY A 145 -27.40 0.75 10.45
C GLY A 145 -26.11 -0.02 10.19
N THR A 146 -26.00 -0.71 9.06
CA THR A 146 -24.75 -1.37 8.65
C THR A 146 -24.13 -0.60 7.49
N THR A 147 -22.80 -0.58 7.44
CA THR A 147 -22.07 -0.05 6.28
C THR A 147 -21.14 -1.13 5.72
N VAL A 148 -20.98 -1.13 4.39
CA VAL A 148 -20.04 -2.04 3.71
C VAL A 148 -18.62 -1.54 3.91
N TYR A 149 -17.72 -2.45 4.25
CA TYR A 149 -16.29 -2.18 4.33
C TYR A 149 -15.57 -2.91 3.21
N TYR A 150 -14.59 -2.24 2.61
CA TYR A 150 -13.70 -2.83 1.61
C TYR A 150 -12.28 -2.82 2.13
N ARG A 151 -11.55 -3.90 1.91
CA ARG A 151 -10.10 -3.94 2.11
C ARG A 151 -9.43 -3.73 0.75
N ILE A 152 -8.63 -2.68 0.66
CA ILE A 152 -7.79 -2.41 -0.49
C ILE A 152 -6.37 -2.80 -0.11
N THR A 153 -5.82 -3.77 -0.83
CA THR A 153 -4.41 -4.17 -0.70
C THR A 153 -3.67 -3.67 -1.92
N ALA A 154 -2.72 -2.76 -1.72
CA ALA A 154 -1.94 -2.19 -2.80
C ALA A 154 -0.47 -2.57 -2.69
N ARG A 155 0.21 -2.66 -3.82
CA ARG A 155 1.67 -2.82 -3.92
C ARG A 155 2.29 -1.80 -4.87
N SER A 156 3.52 -1.41 -4.60
CA SER A 156 4.23 -0.35 -5.32
C SER A 156 4.48 -0.65 -6.82
N GLY A 157 4.41 -1.91 -7.20
CA GLY A 157 4.52 -2.38 -8.58
C GLY A 157 4.46 -3.90 -8.66
N ASP A 158 4.45 -4.44 -9.87
CA ASP A 158 4.51 -5.88 -10.11
C ASP A 158 5.90 -6.42 -9.73
N PRO A 159 6.02 -7.39 -8.78
CA PRO A 159 7.30 -8.01 -8.44
C PRO A 159 8.07 -8.58 -9.64
N ALA A 160 7.37 -9.01 -10.70
CA ALA A 160 8.01 -9.50 -11.92
C ALA A 160 8.71 -8.38 -12.73
N VAL A 161 8.31 -7.12 -12.52
CA VAL A 161 8.84 -5.95 -13.23
C VAL A 161 9.81 -5.15 -12.37
N VAL A 162 9.59 -5.12 -11.04
CA VAL A 162 10.37 -4.31 -10.09
C VAL A 162 11.82 -4.81 -9.92
N GLY A 163 12.08 -6.10 -10.20
CA GLY A 163 13.42 -6.69 -10.10
C GLY A 163 13.94 -6.69 -8.66
N ASP A 164 15.17 -6.23 -8.46
CA ASP A 164 15.84 -6.22 -7.15
C ASP A 164 15.45 -5.02 -6.25
N ARG A 165 14.60 -4.11 -6.73
CA ARG A 165 14.14 -2.97 -5.92
C ARG A 165 13.06 -3.40 -4.93
N SER A 166 12.92 -2.62 -3.84
CA SER A 166 11.95 -2.94 -2.79
C SER A 166 10.51 -2.82 -3.30
N VAL A 167 9.72 -3.90 -3.13
CA VAL A 167 8.26 -3.85 -3.28
C VAL A 167 7.63 -3.57 -1.92
N VAL A 168 6.87 -2.48 -1.85
CA VAL A 168 6.08 -2.14 -0.67
C VAL A 168 4.66 -2.62 -0.89
N THR A 169 4.08 -3.28 0.13
CA THR A 169 2.66 -3.64 0.14
C THR A 169 2.02 -3.04 1.37
N ILE A 170 0.92 -2.30 1.20
CA ILE A 170 0.15 -1.73 2.30
C ILE A 170 -1.33 -2.04 2.12
N GLN A 171 -2.07 -2.00 3.23
CA GLN A 171 -3.49 -2.28 3.24
C GLN A 171 -4.26 -1.17 3.93
N ALA A 172 -5.44 -0.86 3.41
CA ALA A 172 -6.39 0.04 4.04
C ALA A 172 -7.79 -0.57 4.03
N VAL A 173 -8.54 -0.33 5.08
CA VAL A 173 -9.96 -0.67 5.16
C VAL A 173 -10.76 0.61 4.98
N ILE A 174 -11.59 0.65 3.94
CA ILE A 174 -12.39 1.79 3.55
C ILE A 174 -13.86 1.49 3.82
N LYS A 175 -14.52 2.41 4.54
CA LYS A 175 -15.97 2.40 4.75
C LYS A 175 -16.65 3.04 3.53
N GLN A 176 -17.65 2.37 2.95
CA GLN A 176 -18.46 2.92 1.85
C GLN A 176 -19.74 3.54 2.41
N GLY A 177 -19.75 4.84 2.67
CA GLY A 177 -20.92 5.57 3.17
C GLY A 177 -20.76 7.07 3.11
#